data_AF-J2SHQ4-F1
#
_entry.id   AF-J2SHQ4-F1
#
_cell.length_a   1.000
_cell.length_b   1.000
_cell.length_c   1.000
_cell.angle_alpha   90.00
_cell.angle_beta   90.00
_cell.angle_gamma   90.00
#
_symmetry.space_group_name_H-M   'P 1'
#
loop_
_entity.id
_entity.type
_entity.pdbx_description
1 polymer ?
#
loop_
_entity_poly.entity_id
_entity_poly.type
_entity_poly.pdbx_seq_one_letter_code
_entity_poly.pdbx_strand_id
1 'polypeptide(L)'
;MSTSTVPTKNESSAIKPANGTGTFTAKFERPPGAPTLPDFTGKELSAAPNAPPLLTTQIQAFSADYNNYMIFNFPTALDNGQHPITPTNSDTYIIFLNYRYLINSEKPNTLNITVDNGAFKEKGEYKGDFKFISSDQQGREVTITGNFDFTTTPTKQ
;
A
#
# COMPACT_ATOMS: atom_id res chain seq x y z
N MET A 1 42.57 27.06 -25.19
CA MET A 1 42.21 25.71 -24.70
C MET A 1 41.14 25.90 -23.65
N SER A 2 39.90 25.50 -23.94
CA SER A 2 38.76 25.66 -23.05
C SER A 2 38.49 24.34 -22.32
N THR A 3 38.60 24.31 -20.99
CA THR A 3 38.11 23.21 -20.17
C THR A 3 36.80 23.62 -19.52
N SER A 4 35.73 23.06 -20.06
CA SER A 4 34.37 23.09 -19.53
C SER A 4 34.27 22.07 -18.40
N THR A 5 33.81 22.47 -17.21
CA THR A 5 33.32 21.56 -16.17
C THR A 5 31.85 21.85 -15.92
N VAL A 6 31.02 20.91 -16.35
CA VAL A 6 29.57 20.85 -16.14
C VAL A 6 29.30 20.45 -14.68
N PRO A 7 28.27 21.02 -14.01
CA PRO A 7 27.87 20.59 -12.67
C PRO A 7 27.15 19.23 -12.71
N THR A 8 27.59 18.27 -11.89
CA THR A 8 26.88 17.01 -11.65
C THR A 8 25.62 17.28 -10.81
N LYS A 9 24.47 17.30 -11.47
CA LYS A 9 23.16 17.18 -10.82
C LYS A 9 23.01 15.72 -10.38
N ASN A 10 23.08 15.48 -9.07
CA ASN A 10 22.70 14.22 -8.47
C ASN A 10 21.17 14.16 -8.51
N GLU A 11 20.60 13.82 -9.68
CA GLU A 11 19.18 13.53 -9.79
C GLU A 11 18.95 12.18 -9.09
N SER A 12 18.41 12.26 -7.87
CA SER A 12 17.76 11.12 -7.22
C SER A 12 16.68 10.63 -8.17
N SER A 13 16.96 9.56 -8.91
CA SER A 13 16.01 8.91 -9.79
C SER A 13 14.79 8.50 -8.97
N ALA A 14 13.61 8.98 -9.38
CA ALA A 14 12.36 8.58 -8.76
C ALA A 14 12.26 7.06 -8.75
N ILE A 15 12.01 6.48 -7.57
CA ILE A 15 11.74 5.06 -7.39
C ILE A 15 10.51 4.72 -8.24
N LYS A 16 10.70 3.98 -9.34
CA LYS A 16 9.57 3.37 -10.04
C LYS A 16 9.09 2.18 -9.19
N PRO A 17 7.81 2.11 -8.81
CA PRO A 17 7.28 0.92 -8.14
C PRO A 17 7.48 -0.28 -9.07
N ALA A 18 8.08 -1.36 -8.55
CA ALA A 18 8.22 -2.61 -9.28
C ALA A 18 6.97 -3.47 -9.08
N ASN A 19 6.59 -4.21 -10.12
CA ASN A 19 5.45 -5.12 -10.09
C ASN A 19 5.83 -6.39 -9.32
N GLY A 20 5.17 -6.61 -8.19
CA GLY A 20 5.11 -7.87 -7.46
C GLY A 20 3.93 -8.71 -7.93
N THR A 21 4.03 -10.02 -7.72
CA THR A 21 2.97 -10.99 -8.00
C THR A 21 2.39 -11.50 -6.69
N GLY A 22 1.07 -11.61 -6.61
CA GLY A 22 0.39 -12.11 -5.41
C GLY A 22 -1.09 -11.80 -5.42
N THR A 23 -1.67 -11.78 -4.23
CA THR A 23 -3.08 -11.46 -4.01
C THR A 23 -3.22 -10.27 -3.07
N PHE A 24 -4.16 -9.39 -3.36
CA PHE A 24 -4.61 -8.34 -2.47
C PHE A 24 -6.13 -8.29 -2.52
N THR A 25 -6.80 -8.34 -1.39
CA THR A 25 -8.27 -8.26 -1.31
C THR A 25 -8.72 -7.22 -0.30
N ALA A 26 -9.85 -6.57 -0.57
CA ALA A 26 -10.53 -5.73 0.41
C ALA A 26 -12.05 -5.87 0.29
N LYS A 27 -12.75 -5.90 1.42
CA LYS A 27 -14.20 -5.93 1.55
C LYS A 27 -14.68 -4.63 2.16
N PHE A 28 -15.85 -4.18 1.74
CA PHE A 28 -16.45 -2.93 2.22
C PHE A 28 -17.76 -3.23 2.96
N GLU A 29 -17.66 -3.29 4.28
CA GLU A 29 -18.80 -3.49 5.17
C GLU A 29 -19.48 -2.15 5.45
N ARG A 30 -20.78 -2.07 5.17
CA ARG A 30 -21.60 -0.87 5.31
C ARG A 30 -22.76 -1.10 6.29
N PRO A 31 -23.31 -0.05 6.90
CA PRO A 31 -24.42 -0.19 7.83
C PRO A 31 -25.65 -0.82 7.16
N PRO A 32 -26.52 -1.51 7.93
CA PRO A 32 -27.75 -2.09 7.42
C PRO A 32 -28.59 -1.08 6.63
N GLY A 33 -29.10 -1.50 5.46
CA GLY A 33 -29.90 -0.66 4.56
C GLY A 33 -29.10 0.20 3.58
N ALA A 34 -27.77 0.27 3.70
CA ALA A 34 -26.92 0.86 2.66
C ALA A 34 -26.71 -0.11 1.49
N PRO A 35 -26.55 0.38 0.23
CA PRO A 35 -26.18 -0.47 -0.89
C PRO A 35 -24.86 -1.19 -0.64
N THR A 36 -24.85 -2.50 -0.86
CA THR A 36 -23.65 -3.33 -0.81
C THR A 36 -22.67 -2.91 -1.90
N LEU A 37 -21.38 -3.04 -1.61
CA LEU A 37 -20.31 -2.82 -2.58
C LEU A 37 -19.67 -4.14 -2.98
N PRO A 38 -19.15 -4.25 -4.22
CA PRO A 38 -18.32 -5.39 -4.58
C PRO A 38 -16.99 -5.36 -3.81
N ASP A 39 -16.36 -6.53 -3.73
CA ASP A 39 -15.01 -6.67 -3.17
C ASP A 39 -13.98 -6.05 -4.13
N PHE A 40 -12.91 -5.48 -3.57
CA PHE A 40 -11.72 -5.09 -4.32
C PHE A 40 -10.76 -6.27 -4.42
N THR A 41 -10.20 -6.48 -5.61
CA THR A 41 -9.09 -7.42 -5.82
C THR A 41 -7.98 -6.72 -6.59
N GLY A 42 -6.80 -6.62 -5.97
CA GLY A 42 -5.59 -6.13 -6.60
C GLY A 42 -4.90 -7.23 -7.40
N LYS A 43 -4.47 -6.90 -8.62
CA LYS A 43 -3.74 -7.81 -9.53
C LYS A 43 -2.30 -7.37 -9.77
N GLU A 44 -2.03 -6.07 -9.70
CA GLU A 44 -0.67 -5.53 -9.72
C GLU A 44 -0.33 -4.98 -8.35
N LEU A 45 0.72 -5.51 -7.76
CA LEU A 45 1.09 -5.23 -6.37
C LEU A 45 2.49 -4.64 -6.35
N SER A 46 2.80 -3.79 -5.38
CA SER A 46 4.17 -3.29 -5.19
C SER A 46 4.42 -2.92 -3.73
N ALA A 47 5.71 -2.92 -3.35
CA ALA A 47 6.18 -2.40 -2.08
C ALA A 47 7.41 -1.50 -2.31
N ALA A 48 7.61 -0.51 -1.44
CA ALA A 48 8.82 0.31 -1.43
C ALA A 48 9.51 0.21 -0.06
N PRO A 49 10.77 -0.24 0.01
CA PRO A 49 11.57 -0.77 -1.09
C PRO A 49 10.99 -2.11 -1.54
N ASN A 50 11.29 -2.46 -2.79
CA ASN A 50 10.75 -3.64 -3.45
C ASN A 50 11.57 -4.92 -3.17
N ALA A 51 12.51 -4.89 -2.22
CA ALA A 51 13.20 -6.08 -1.72
C ALA A 51 13.95 -5.85 -0.38
N PRO A 52 14.12 -6.92 0.43
CA PRO A 52 14.99 -6.99 1.60
C PRO A 52 16.45 -6.65 1.31
N PRO A 53 17.25 -6.24 2.32
CA PRO A 53 16.95 -6.22 3.76
C PRO A 53 16.18 -4.98 4.23
N LEU A 54 15.82 -4.09 3.31
CA LEU A 54 15.20 -2.83 3.67
C LEU A 54 13.70 -3.04 3.96
N LEU A 55 13.26 -2.54 5.11
CA LEU A 55 11.87 -2.57 5.54
C LEU A 55 11.00 -1.66 4.66
N THR A 56 9.73 -2.02 4.49
CA THR A 56 8.80 -1.28 3.63
C THR A 56 8.21 -0.05 4.31
N THR A 57 8.13 1.05 3.57
CA THR A 57 7.38 2.26 3.92
C THR A 57 6.11 2.41 3.06
N GLN A 58 5.90 1.54 2.09
CA GLN A 58 4.74 1.63 1.20
C GLN A 58 4.31 0.27 0.66
N ILE A 59 2.98 0.07 0.57
CA ILE A 59 2.37 -1.04 -0.16
C ILE A 59 1.31 -0.45 -1.10
N GLN A 60 1.30 -0.88 -2.36
CA GLN A 60 0.28 -0.47 -3.33
C GLN A 60 -0.33 -1.68 -4.04
N ALA A 61 -1.61 -1.59 -4.35
CA ALA A 61 -2.34 -2.59 -5.12
C ALA A 61 -3.26 -1.92 -6.14
N PHE A 62 -3.19 -2.34 -7.39
CA PHE A 62 -4.05 -1.87 -8.48
C PHE A 62 -4.99 -2.99 -8.92
N SER A 63 -6.26 -2.66 -9.16
CA SER A 63 -7.19 -3.59 -9.79
C SER A 63 -6.93 -3.68 -11.30
N ALA A 64 -7.53 -4.68 -11.98
CA ALA A 64 -7.45 -4.78 -13.44
C ALA A 64 -7.98 -3.53 -14.15
N ASP A 65 -8.94 -2.86 -13.53
CA ASP A 65 -9.39 -1.52 -13.92
C ASP A 65 -8.53 -0.50 -13.15
N TYR A 66 -7.48 0.05 -13.77
CA TYR A 66 -6.49 0.94 -13.14
C TYR A 66 -7.08 2.20 -12.47
N ASN A 67 -8.38 2.45 -12.57
CA ASN A 67 -9.10 3.49 -11.84
C ASN A 67 -9.36 3.13 -10.36
N ASN A 68 -9.18 1.86 -9.98
CA ASN A 68 -9.27 1.43 -8.59
C ASN A 68 -7.89 0.99 -8.09
N TYR A 69 -7.46 1.58 -6.99
CA TYR A 69 -6.20 1.23 -6.37
C TYR A 69 -6.24 1.49 -4.87
N MET A 70 -5.32 0.85 -4.18
CA MET A 70 -5.14 0.98 -2.75
C MET A 70 -3.68 1.30 -2.48
N ILE A 71 -3.44 2.27 -1.61
CA ILE A 71 -2.09 2.66 -1.19
C ILE A 71 -2.06 2.73 0.33
N PHE A 72 -1.07 2.06 0.90
CA PHE A 72 -0.64 2.22 2.27
C PHE A 72 0.71 2.95 2.28
N ASN A 73 0.78 4.10 2.93
CA ASN A 73 2.03 4.82 3.17
C ASN A 73 2.27 4.92 4.67
N PHE A 74 3.48 4.56 5.10
CA PHE A 74 3.89 4.54 6.50
C PHE A 74 4.96 5.60 6.76
N PRO A 75 4.87 6.34 7.87
CA PRO A 75 5.85 7.38 8.22
C PRO A 75 7.21 6.79 8.58
N THR A 76 7.21 5.55 9.07
CA THR A 76 8.39 4.77 9.43
C THR A 76 8.33 3.43 8.73
N ALA A 77 9.50 2.85 8.43
CA ALA A 77 9.54 1.54 7.82
C ALA A 77 8.97 0.48 8.79
N LEU A 78 8.13 -0.42 8.27
CA LEU A 78 7.43 -1.43 9.06
C LEU A 78 8.29 -2.67 9.23
N ASP A 79 8.49 -3.07 10.49
CA ASP A 79 8.99 -4.39 10.86
C ASP A 79 7.85 -5.40 11.01
N ASN A 80 8.20 -6.63 11.35
CA ASN A 80 7.23 -7.71 11.55
C ASN A 80 6.42 -7.46 12.81
N GLY A 81 5.10 -7.44 12.68
CA GLY A 81 4.21 -7.31 13.82
C GLY A 81 2.87 -6.66 13.52
N GLN A 82 2.17 -6.32 14.60
CA GLN A 82 0.94 -5.56 14.57
C GLN A 82 1.25 -4.08 14.71
N HIS A 83 0.75 -3.29 13.77
CA HIS A 83 0.93 -1.85 13.68
C HIS A 83 -0.43 -1.14 13.74
N PRO A 84 -0.63 -0.19 14.66
CA PRO A 84 -1.79 0.69 14.56
C PRO A 84 -1.66 1.51 13.28
N ILE A 85 -2.72 1.59 12.48
CA ILE A 85 -2.74 2.51 11.34
C ILE A 85 -3.12 3.88 11.88
N THR A 86 -2.13 4.60 12.37
CA THR A 86 -2.31 6.00 12.77
C THR A 86 -2.27 6.84 11.50
N PRO A 87 -3.37 7.50 11.10
CA PRO A 87 -3.31 8.46 10.00
C PRO A 87 -2.44 9.63 10.42
N THR A 88 -1.18 9.52 10.06
CA THR A 88 -0.20 10.59 10.16
C THR A 88 -0.20 11.40 8.87
N ASN A 89 -0.58 10.77 7.76
CA ASN A 89 -0.55 11.34 6.42
C ASN A 89 -1.86 10.98 5.67
N SER A 90 -2.36 11.90 4.83
CA SER A 90 -3.49 11.68 3.90
C SER A 90 -3.27 10.58 2.85
N ASP A 91 -2.15 9.87 2.95
CA ASP A 91 -1.54 9.09 1.88
C ASP A 91 -1.84 7.60 2.00
N THR A 92 -2.52 7.19 3.09
CA THR A 92 -3.14 5.88 3.18
C THR A 92 -4.63 5.98 2.86
N TYR A 93 -5.04 5.37 1.75
CA TYR A 93 -6.42 5.40 1.26
C TYR A 93 -6.70 4.32 0.23
N ILE A 94 -7.99 4.10 -0.05
CA ILE A 94 -8.45 3.34 -1.22
C ILE A 94 -9.19 4.27 -2.17
N ILE A 95 -8.86 4.20 -3.46
CA ILE A 95 -9.76 4.65 -4.52
C ILE A 95 -10.51 3.45 -5.07
N PHE A 96 -11.83 3.46 -4.90
CA PHE A 96 -12.71 2.39 -5.36
C PHE A 96 -14.00 2.96 -5.93
N LEU A 97 -14.32 2.59 -7.19
CA LEU A 97 -15.46 3.09 -7.95
C LEU A 97 -15.50 4.63 -7.99
N ASN A 98 -14.35 5.27 -8.22
CA ASN A 98 -14.14 6.73 -8.22
C ASN A 98 -14.33 7.42 -6.86
N TYR A 99 -14.38 6.67 -5.77
CA TYR A 99 -14.50 7.21 -4.42
C TYR A 99 -13.21 7.01 -3.63
N ARG A 100 -12.75 8.07 -2.97
CA ARG A 100 -11.60 8.02 -2.06
C ARG A 100 -12.08 7.75 -0.63
N TYR A 101 -11.72 6.59 -0.11
CA TYR A 101 -11.97 6.18 1.27
C TYR A 101 -10.73 6.51 2.11
N LEU A 102 -10.80 7.62 2.84
CA LEU A 102 -9.75 8.06 3.77
C LEU A 102 -9.91 7.36 5.12
N ILE A 103 -8.80 7.04 5.77
CA ILE A 103 -8.82 6.48 7.13
C ILE A 103 -9.38 7.51 8.12
N ASN A 104 -10.32 7.09 8.95
CA ASN A 104 -10.84 7.88 10.06
C ASN A 104 -9.88 7.80 11.25
N SER A 105 -9.24 8.92 11.57
CA SER A 105 -8.24 9.06 12.64
C SER A 105 -8.77 8.86 14.05
N GLU A 106 -10.07 9.03 14.25
CA GLU A 106 -10.72 8.92 15.55
C GLU A 106 -11.14 7.48 15.87
N LYS A 107 -10.82 6.52 14.99
CA LYS A 107 -11.26 5.13 15.07
C LYS A 107 -10.07 4.18 15.20
N PRO A 108 -10.25 3.00 15.81
CA PRO A 108 -9.20 2.00 15.88
C PRO A 108 -8.98 1.35 14.50
N ASN A 109 -7.86 1.66 13.87
CA ASN A 109 -7.42 1.08 12.61
C ASN A 109 -6.16 0.24 12.83
N THR A 110 -6.06 -0.93 12.23
CA THR A 110 -4.96 -1.88 12.46
C THR A 110 -4.45 -2.51 11.17
N LEU A 111 -3.14 -2.70 11.11
CA LEU A 111 -2.44 -3.47 10.09
C LEU A 111 -1.57 -4.51 10.80
N ASN A 112 -1.78 -5.78 10.51
CA ASN A 112 -0.83 -6.83 10.85
C ASN A 112 0.01 -7.09 9.61
N ILE A 113 1.33 -7.01 9.73
CA ILE A 113 2.24 -7.27 8.62
C ILE A 113 3.33 -8.26 9.04
N THR A 114 3.58 -9.20 8.16
CA THR A 114 4.76 -10.05 8.18
C THR A 114 5.55 -9.74 6.91
N VAL A 115 6.75 -9.24 7.10
CA VAL A 115 7.79 -9.08 6.10
C VAL A 115 8.78 -10.23 6.30
N ASP A 116 8.71 -11.23 5.43
CA ASP A 116 9.76 -12.24 5.38
C ASP A 116 10.89 -11.69 4.50
N ASN A 117 11.98 -11.34 5.15
CA ASN A 117 13.18 -10.85 4.49
C ASN A 117 13.92 -11.95 3.70
N GLY A 118 13.47 -13.20 3.81
CA GLY A 118 14.06 -14.38 3.20
C GLY A 118 15.51 -14.60 3.64
N ALA A 119 16.02 -15.80 3.44
CA ALA A 119 17.47 -16.04 3.48
C ALA A 119 18.21 -15.43 2.26
N PHE A 120 17.48 -14.81 1.31
CA PHE A 120 17.95 -14.50 -0.04
C PHE A 120 17.70 -13.02 -0.38
N LYS A 121 18.79 -12.30 -0.74
CA LYS A 121 18.81 -10.88 -1.12
C LYS A 121 18.07 -10.53 -2.43
N GLU A 122 17.30 -11.46 -2.99
CA GLU A 122 16.81 -11.42 -4.37
C GLU A 122 15.27 -11.35 -4.48
N LYS A 123 14.53 -11.42 -3.36
CA LYS A 123 13.07 -11.24 -3.34
C LYS A 123 12.58 -10.73 -1.97
N GLY A 124 11.47 -10.00 -1.96
CA GLY A 124 10.76 -9.59 -0.75
C GLY A 124 9.39 -10.24 -0.67
N GLU A 125 9.05 -10.79 0.50
CA GLU A 125 7.74 -11.39 0.74
C GLU A 125 6.97 -10.58 1.78
N TYR A 126 5.77 -10.14 1.41
CA TYR A 126 4.92 -9.29 2.23
C TYR A 126 3.57 -9.98 2.40
N LYS A 127 3.20 -10.21 3.66
CA LYS A 127 1.90 -10.75 4.03
C LYS A 127 1.27 -9.88 5.09
N GLY A 128 -0.04 -9.75 5.07
CA GLY A 128 -0.70 -8.99 6.12
C GLY A 128 -2.21 -8.95 5.99
N ASP A 129 -2.83 -8.57 7.10
CA ASP A 129 -4.26 -8.32 7.22
C ASP A 129 -4.47 -6.91 7.73
N PHE A 130 -5.50 -6.24 7.25
CA PHE A 130 -5.82 -4.89 7.68
C PHE A 130 -7.31 -4.73 7.97
N LYS A 131 -7.57 -3.79 8.86
CA LYS A 131 -8.90 -3.26 9.15
C LYS A 131 -8.78 -1.76 9.34
N PHE A 132 -9.48 -0.99 8.52
CA PHE A 132 -9.62 0.45 8.76
C PHE A 132 -11.06 0.88 8.58
N ILE A 133 -11.38 1.98 9.25
CA ILE A 133 -12.69 2.60 9.29
C ILE A 133 -12.60 3.86 8.44
N SER A 134 -13.56 4.04 7.55
CA SER A 134 -13.68 5.19 6.66
C SER A 134 -15.12 5.70 6.66
N SER A 135 -15.40 6.70 5.83
CA SER A 135 -16.74 7.18 5.54
C SER A 135 -16.98 7.19 4.04
N ASP A 136 -18.18 6.82 3.61
CA ASP A 136 -18.60 7.02 2.22
C ASP A 136 -19.02 8.47 1.93
N GLN A 137 -19.43 8.75 0.70
CA GLN A 137 -19.86 10.10 0.29
C GLN A 137 -21.08 10.64 1.05
N GLN A 138 -21.84 9.78 1.72
CA GLN A 138 -23.01 10.15 2.53
C GLN A 138 -22.64 10.30 4.01
N GLY A 139 -21.34 10.17 4.36
CA GLY A 139 -20.85 10.23 5.73
C GLY A 139 -21.11 8.96 6.54
N ARG A 140 -21.55 7.86 5.90
CA ARG A 140 -21.80 6.60 6.61
C ARG A 140 -20.49 5.90 6.88
N GLU A 141 -20.34 5.37 8.08
CA GLU A 141 -19.17 4.57 8.46
C GLU A 141 -19.06 3.33 7.55
N VAL A 142 -17.86 3.09 7.04
CA VAL A 142 -17.53 1.91 6.23
C VAL A 142 -16.37 1.21 6.90
N THR A 143 -16.54 -0.05 7.27
CA THR A 143 -15.46 -0.90 7.74
C THR A 143 -14.84 -1.59 6.53
N ILE A 144 -13.54 -1.40 6.35
CA ILE A 144 -12.80 -1.97 5.23
C ILE A 144 -11.79 -2.97 5.79
N THR A 145 -12.00 -4.23 5.46
CA THR A 145 -11.15 -5.35 5.90
C THR A 145 -10.52 -6.01 4.70
N GLY A 146 -9.31 -6.53 4.84
CA GLY A 146 -8.64 -7.17 3.73
C GLY A 146 -7.34 -7.81 4.11
N ASN A 147 -6.71 -8.42 3.11
CA ASN A 147 -5.43 -9.08 3.24
C ASN A 147 -4.59 -8.90 1.99
N PHE A 148 -3.29 -9.12 2.14
CA PHE A 148 -2.35 -9.22 1.05
C PHE A 148 -1.32 -10.31 1.31
N ASP A 149 -0.87 -10.93 0.22
CA ASP A 149 0.25 -11.86 0.19
C ASP A 149 0.90 -11.71 -1.18
N PHE A 150 2.11 -11.15 -1.22
CA PHE A 150 2.81 -10.92 -2.48
C PHE A 150 4.32 -10.99 -2.35
N THR A 151 4.94 -11.32 -3.48
CA THR A 151 6.39 -11.34 -3.64
C THR A 151 6.81 -10.25 -4.61
N THR A 152 7.86 -9.52 -4.25
CA THR A 152 8.52 -8.54 -5.10
C THR A 152 9.93 -9.00 -5.47
N THR A 153 10.41 -8.59 -6.64
CA THR A 153 11.80 -8.79 -7.06
C THR A 153 12.47 -7.43 -7.20
N PRO A 154 13.69 -7.22 -6.67
CA PRO A 154 14.39 -5.96 -6.84
C PRO A 154 14.64 -5.70 -8.32
N THR A 155 14.20 -4.53 -8.78
CA THR A 155 14.59 -4.01 -10.09
C THR A 155 16.03 -3.51 -10.00
N LYS A 156 16.88 -3.96 -10.93
CA LYS A 156 18.23 -3.38 -11.07
C LYS A 156 18.08 -1.88 -11.33
N GLN A 157 18.65 -1.08 -10.43
CA GLN A 157 18.80 0.37 -10.60
C GLN A 157 19.85 0.67 -11.67
#